data_AF-A0A7V3C7E4-F1
#
_entry.id   AF-A0A7V3C7E4-F1
#
_cell.length_a   1.000
_cell.length_b   1.000
_cell.length_c   1.000
_cell.angle_alpha   90.00
_cell.angle_beta   90.00
_cell.angle_gamma   90.00
#
_symmetry.space_group_name_H-M   'P 1'
#
loop_
_entity.id
_entity.type
_entity.pdbx_description
1 polymer ?
#
loop_
_entity_poly.entity_id
_entity_poly.type
_entity_poly.pdbx_seq_one_letter_code
_entity_poly.pdbx_strand_id
1 'polypeptide(L)'
;MAKRKKDAAKPQNPLDTFYGKRGRGRPGVRASEIAGRSYNYRLIFSQIWDAVGGALLRATTEAEVIQAFEKDGRYTNEFRHIGPLILKVRSEKRFPKKREAQIGFLADSLAGLGRISPRRSRDICDAERAKQRKKSKHRILRQEYYVECSCGYKGPALDNACRVCGAEIPLSLGWVHSLGFR
;
A
#
# COMPACT_ATOMS: atom_id res chain seq x y z
N MET A 1 29.95 -19.76 -37.89
CA MET A 1 29.51 -19.73 -36.47
C MET A 1 28.11 -20.34 -36.37
N ALA A 2 27.92 -21.37 -35.57
CA ALA A 2 26.63 -22.06 -35.45
C ALA A 2 25.58 -21.13 -34.79
N LYS A 3 24.42 -20.97 -35.43
CA LYS A 3 23.30 -20.18 -34.87
C LYS A 3 22.80 -20.86 -33.59
N ARG A 4 22.74 -20.09 -32.50
CA ARG A 4 22.28 -20.53 -31.18
C ARG A 4 20.80 -20.92 -31.26
N LYS A 5 20.45 -22.17 -30.92
CA LYS A 5 19.06 -22.63 -30.81
C LYS A 5 18.33 -21.78 -29.76
N LYS A 6 17.17 -21.22 -30.12
CA LYS A 6 16.26 -20.55 -29.18
C LYS A 6 15.53 -21.62 -28.38
N ASP A 7 15.52 -21.47 -27.06
CA ASP A 7 14.74 -22.33 -26.18
C ASP A 7 13.24 -22.15 -26.47
N ALA A 8 12.49 -23.26 -26.47
CA ALA A 8 11.07 -23.27 -26.79
C ALA A 8 10.26 -22.47 -25.77
N ALA A 9 9.33 -21.64 -26.25
CA ALA A 9 8.57 -20.71 -25.43
C ALA A 9 7.49 -21.36 -24.53
N LYS A 10 7.20 -22.65 -24.69
CA LYS A 10 6.23 -23.40 -23.88
C LYS A 10 6.71 -24.83 -23.64
N PRO A 11 6.66 -25.33 -22.39
CA PRO A 11 6.99 -26.73 -22.10
C PRO A 11 5.87 -27.66 -22.60
N GLN A 12 6.25 -28.79 -23.19
CA GLN A 12 5.31 -29.82 -23.66
C GLN A 12 4.68 -30.63 -22.52
N ASN A 13 5.37 -30.73 -21.37
CA ASN A 13 4.86 -31.35 -20.16
C ASN A 13 4.53 -30.30 -19.08
N PRO A 14 3.33 -30.32 -18.48
CA PRO A 14 2.96 -29.39 -17.41
C PRO A 14 3.77 -29.61 -16.11
N LEU A 15 4.30 -30.83 -15.91
CA LEU A 15 5.18 -31.19 -14.78
C LEU A 15 6.63 -30.68 -14.95
N ASP A 16 7.03 -30.31 -16.16
CA ASP A 16 8.33 -29.67 -16.47
C ASP A 16 8.25 -28.14 -16.36
N THR A 17 7.44 -27.62 -15.44
CA THR A 17 7.47 -26.21 -15.05
C THR A 17 8.69 -25.93 -14.16
N PHE A 18 9.89 -26.23 -14.67
CA PHE A 18 11.10 -25.63 -14.12
C PHE A 18 10.98 -24.12 -14.31
N TYR A 19 10.74 -23.41 -13.21
CA TYR A 19 10.81 -21.95 -13.15
C TYR A 19 12.04 -21.50 -13.92
N GLY A 20 11.81 -20.75 -15.01
CA GLY A 20 12.86 -20.32 -15.92
C GLY A 20 14.07 -19.78 -15.15
N LYS A 21 15.27 -20.14 -15.61
CA LYS A 21 16.55 -19.75 -15.02
C LYS A 21 16.49 -18.31 -14.51
N ARG A 22 16.78 -18.10 -13.22
CA ARG A 22 16.86 -16.76 -12.61
C ARG A 22 17.71 -15.88 -13.53
N GLY A 23 17.14 -14.77 -13.99
CA GLY A 23 17.90 -13.76 -14.74
C GLY A 23 19.16 -13.36 -13.95
N ARG A 24 20.24 -13.02 -14.65
CA ARG A 24 21.49 -12.59 -14.01
C ARG A 24 21.22 -11.42 -13.04
N GLY A 25 21.63 -11.58 -11.78
CA GLY A 25 21.49 -10.60 -10.70
C GLY A 25 21.61 -11.26 -9.32
N ARG A 26 22.07 -10.51 -8.30
CA ARG A 26 22.12 -10.94 -6.87
C ARG A 26 20.80 -11.62 -6.49
N PRO A 27 20.78 -12.75 -5.75
CA PRO A 27 19.55 -13.46 -5.38
C PRO A 27 18.51 -12.47 -4.85
N GLY A 28 17.53 -12.16 -5.71
CA GLY A 28 16.66 -11.02 -5.53
C GLY A 28 15.48 -11.40 -4.65
N VAL A 29 15.28 -10.65 -3.57
CA VAL A 29 14.02 -10.67 -2.81
C VAL A 29 12.87 -10.45 -3.80
N ARG A 30 11.84 -11.29 -3.75
CA ARG A 30 10.73 -11.16 -4.71
C ARG A 30 10.02 -9.84 -4.47
N ALA A 31 9.75 -9.08 -5.54
CA ALA A 31 9.05 -7.79 -5.43
C ALA A 31 7.70 -7.91 -4.70
N SER A 32 6.97 -9.01 -4.96
CA SER A 32 5.72 -9.34 -4.27
C SER A 32 5.90 -9.61 -2.79
N GLU A 33 7.03 -10.18 -2.36
CA GLU A 33 7.34 -10.44 -0.95
C GLU A 33 7.62 -9.13 -0.21
N ILE A 34 8.37 -8.21 -0.85
CA ILE A 34 8.59 -6.86 -0.32
C ILE A 34 7.25 -6.13 -0.20
N ALA A 35 6.44 -6.12 -1.26
CA ALA A 35 5.14 -5.45 -1.23
C ALA A 35 4.20 -6.04 -0.17
N GLY A 36 4.14 -7.37 -0.05
CA GLY A 36 3.35 -8.06 0.98
C GLY A 36 3.83 -7.73 2.40
N ARG A 37 5.15 -7.69 2.63
CA ARG A 37 5.71 -7.30 3.92
C ARG A 37 5.44 -5.83 4.24
N SER A 38 5.55 -4.93 3.27
CA SER A 38 5.17 -3.52 3.47
C SER A 38 3.71 -3.41 3.89
N TYR A 39 2.81 -4.14 3.22
CA TYR A 39 1.40 -4.15 3.61
C TYR A 39 1.20 -4.64 5.05
N ASN A 40 1.85 -5.74 5.44
CA ASN A 40 1.81 -6.24 6.81
C ASN A 40 2.30 -5.19 7.82
N TYR A 41 3.46 -4.56 7.54
CA TYR A 41 4.01 -3.52 8.41
C TYR A 41 3.11 -2.30 8.52
N ARG A 42 2.40 -1.90 7.46
CA ARG A 42 1.41 -0.82 7.55
C ARG A 42 0.29 -1.17 8.53
N LEU A 43 -0.22 -2.40 8.50
CA LEU A 43 -1.24 -2.87 9.42
C LEU A 43 -0.72 -2.87 10.86
N ILE A 44 0.43 -3.49 11.09
CA ILE A 44 1.07 -3.56 12.41
C ILE A 44 1.29 -2.15 12.96
N PHE A 45 1.97 -1.29 12.20
CA PHE A 45 2.22 0.08 12.63
C PHE A 45 0.92 0.84 12.86
N SER A 46 -0.11 0.69 12.03
CA SER A 46 -1.39 1.37 12.27
C SER A 46 -2.02 1.03 13.62
N GLN A 47 -1.88 -0.22 14.08
CA GLN A 47 -2.40 -0.71 15.35
C GLN A 47 -1.59 -0.20 16.55
N ILE A 48 -0.25 -0.22 16.44
CA ILE A 48 0.63 0.08 17.58
C ILE A 48 1.15 1.52 17.61
N TRP A 49 0.86 2.35 16.59
CA TRP A 49 1.47 3.67 16.44
C TRP A 49 1.21 4.59 17.64
N ASP A 50 0.01 4.51 18.23
CA ASP A 50 -0.35 5.39 19.34
C ASP A 50 0.49 5.09 20.59
N ALA A 51 0.88 3.83 20.80
CA ALA A 51 1.75 3.42 21.90
C ALA A 51 3.24 3.63 21.59
N VAL A 52 3.67 3.33 20.35
CA VAL A 52 5.09 3.24 19.98
C VAL A 52 5.61 4.52 19.31
N GLY A 53 4.79 5.21 18.52
CA GLY A 53 5.19 6.25 17.59
C GLY A 53 5.92 7.42 18.26
N GLY A 54 5.39 7.93 19.37
CA GLY A 54 6.03 9.03 20.10
C GLY A 54 7.40 8.69 20.70
N ALA A 55 7.63 7.44 21.10
CA ALA A 55 8.93 6.98 21.58
C ALA A 55 9.89 6.74 20.41
N LEU A 56 9.41 6.11 19.34
CA LEU A 56 10.17 5.82 18.13
C LEU A 56 10.70 7.10 17.44
N LEU A 57 9.86 8.14 17.38
CA LEU A 57 10.24 9.44 16.81
C LEU A 57 11.22 10.23 17.67
N ARG A 58 11.43 9.85 18.94
CA ARG A 58 12.42 10.46 19.85
C ARG A 58 13.69 9.62 20.00
N ALA A 59 13.62 8.32 19.73
CA ALA A 59 14.75 7.38 19.76
C ALA A 59 15.99 7.80 18.93
N THR A 60 17.09 8.12 19.61
CA THR A 60 18.39 8.46 19.00
C THR A 60 19.32 7.26 18.86
N THR A 61 19.10 6.23 19.69
CA THR A 61 19.91 5.01 19.73
C THR A 61 19.10 3.79 19.30
N GLU A 62 19.79 2.73 18.90
CA GLU A 62 19.15 1.44 18.59
C GLU A 62 18.42 0.86 19.83
N ALA A 63 19.02 1.01 21.01
CA ALA A 63 18.42 0.57 22.26
C ALA A 63 17.07 1.28 22.53
N GLU A 64 17.01 2.59 22.31
CA GLU A 64 15.75 3.35 22.43
C GLU A 64 14.70 2.93 21.41
N VAL A 65 15.11 2.52 20.20
CA VAL A 65 14.18 1.95 19.22
C VAL A 65 13.60 0.65 19.74
N ILE A 66 14.42 -0.25 20.28
CA ILE A 66 13.96 -1.54 20.83
C ILE A 66 13.03 -1.31 22.02
N GLN A 67 13.41 -0.42 22.96
CA GLN A 67 12.58 -0.05 24.11
C GLN A 67 11.24 0.58 23.70
N ALA A 68 11.19 1.31 22.57
CA ALA A 68 9.93 1.86 22.06
C ALA A 68 8.92 0.74 21.72
N PHE A 69 9.39 -0.39 21.17
CA PHE A 69 8.54 -1.54 20.88
C PHE A 69 8.22 -2.41 22.09
N GLU A 70 9.02 -2.35 23.16
CA GLU A 70 8.73 -3.04 24.42
C GLU A 70 7.48 -2.49 25.12
N LYS A 71 7.11 -1.22 24.87
CA LYS A 71 5.90 -0.60 25.44
C LYS A 71 4.59 -1.29 25.05
N ASP A 72 4.50 -1.82 23.84
CA ASP A 72 3.34 -2.62 23.40
C ASP A 72 3.58 -4.13 23.54
N GLY A 73 4.82 -4.58 23.41
CA GLY A 73 5.23 -5.97 23.67
C GLY A 73 4.85 -7.00 22.59
N ARG A 74 3.85 -6.71 21.74
CA ARG A 74 3.34 -7.70 20.76
C ARG A 74 4.29 -7.99 19.60
N TYR A 75 5.01 -6.98 19.13
CA TYR A 75 5.86 -7.07 17.92
C TYR A 75 7.34 -6.81 18.19
N THR A 76 7.77 -6.80 19.45
CA THR A 76 9.15 -6.46 19.83
C THR A 76 10.18 -7.35 19.13
N ASN A 77 9.93 -8.67 19.07
CA ASN A 77 10.84 -9.62 18.41
C ASN A 77 10.94 -9.41 16.90
N GLU A 78 9.85 -8.99 16.25
CA GLU A 78 9.82 -8.74 14.81
C GLU A 78 10.63 -7.50 14.43
N PHE A 79 10.68 -6.47 15.28
CA PHE A 79 11.41 -5.24 14.98
C PHE A 79 12.81 -5.17 15.60
N ARG A 80 13.12 -6.01 16.60
CA ARG A 80 14.42 -6.03 17.28
C ARG A 80 15.59 -6.18 16.31
N HIS A 81 15.51 -7.12 15.38
CA HIS A 81 16.59 -7.40 14.43
C HIS A 81 16.75 -6.33 13.33
N ILE A 82 15.79 -5.43 13.18
CA ILE A 82 15.83 -4.31 12.22
C ILE A 82 15.90 -2.95 12.91
N GLY A 83 16.15 -2.89 14.23
CA GLY A 83 16.35 -1.67 15.01
C GLY A 83 17.33 -0.66 14.36
N PRO A 84 18.53 -1.08 13.90
CA PRO A 84 19.46 -0.18 13.22
C PRO A 84 18.88 0.41 11.93
N LEU A 85 18.11 -0.40 11.19
CA LEU A 85 17.48 0.02 9.94
C LEU A 85 16.37 1.04 10.21
N ILE A 86 15.58 0.84 11.26
CA ILE A 86 14.54 1.78 11.68
C ILE A 86 15.16 3.12 12.04
N LEU A 87 16.22 3.13 12.84
CA LEU A 87 16.94 4.36 13.21
C LEU A 87 17.45 5.10 11.97
N LYS A 88 18.03 4.37 11.02
CA LYS A 88 18.54 4.91 9.75
C LYS A 88 17.43 5.53 8.91
N VAL A 89 16.28 4.86 8.76
CA VAL A 89 15.14 5.33 7.95
C VAL A 89 14.49 6.55 8.60
N ARG A 90 14.30 6.51 9.92
CA ARG A 90 13.72 7.61 10.69
C ARG A 90 14.57 8.87 10.63
N SER A 91 15.89 8.73 10.54
CA SER A 91 16.84 9.84 10.42
C SER A 91 16.98 10.38 8.98
N GLU A 92 16.23 9.88 8.00
CA GLU A 92 16.27 10.39 6.64
C GLU A 92 15.70 11.82 6.54
N LYS A 93 16.37 12.71 5.79
CA LYS A 93 15.90 14.09 5.54
C LYS A 93 14.47 14.18 4.97
N ARG A 94 14.03 13.15 4.24
CA ARG A 94 12.69 13.10 3.61
C ARG A 94 11.64 12.42 4.48
N PHE A 95 11.96 12.13 5.75
CA PHE A 95 11.02 11.51 6.66
C PHE A 95 9.81 12.44 6.89
N PRO A 96 8.57 11.94 6.70
CA PRO A 96 7.38 12.79 6.72
C PRO A 96 6.97 13.18 8.15
N LYS A 97 6.15 14.24 8.26
CA LYS A 97 5.64 14.75 9.55
C LYS A 97 4.27 14.18 9.94
N LYS A 98 3.44 13.80 8.97
CA LYS A 98 2.07 13.29 9.21
C LYS A 98 2.12 11.82 9.65
N ARG A 99 1.34 11.45 10.67
CA ARG A 99 1.24 10.07 11.21
C ARG A 99 1.12 9.01 10.12
N GLU A 100 0.10 9.13 9.26
CA GLU A 100 -0.17 8.14 8.21
C GLU A 100 1.00 8.01 7.22
N ALA A 101 1.61 9.15 6.87
CA ALA A 101 2.77 9.19 6.00
C ALA A 101 4.00 8.56 6.67
N GLN A 102 4.20 8.75 7.98
CA GLN A 102 5.28 8.12 8.74
C GLN A 102 5.15 6.61 8.75
N ILE A 103 3.95 6.10 9.04
CA ILE A 103 3.63 4.68 9.00
C ILE A 103 3.94 4.10 7.61
N GLY A 104 3.40 4.72 6.55
CA GLY A 104 3.63 4.29 5.18
C GLY A 104 5.11 4.29 4.81
N PHE A 105 5.82 5.36 5.18
CA PHE A 105 7.24 5.53 4.87
C PHE A 105 8.12 4.48 5.57
N LEU A 106 7.88 4.22 6.86
CA LEU A 106 8.58 3.16 7.60
C LEU A 106 8.27 1.79 7.01
N ALA A 107 7.00 1.46 6.82
CA ALA A 107 6.59 0.16 6.30
C ALA A 107 7.22 -0.15 4.94
N ASP A 108 7.16 0.80 4.00
CA ASP A 108 7.75 0.62 2.66
C ASP A 108 9.28 0.54 2.70
N SER A 109 9.93 1.27 3.62
CA SER A 109 11.39 1.30 3.75
C SER A 109 11.96 0.05 4.42
N LEU A 110 11.23 -0.49 5.40
CA LEU A 110 11.65 -1.66 6.19
C LEU A 110 11.33 -2.99 5.51
N ALA A 111 10.40 -3.00 4.55
CA ALA A 111 9.98 -4.20 3.84
C ALA A 111 11.13 -4.97 3.14
N GLY A 112 12.24 -4.28 2.85
CA GLY A 112 13.46 -4.89 2.30
C GLY A 112 14.33 -5.64 3.30
N LEU A 113 14.06 -5.55 4.61
CA LEU A 113 14.83 -6.17 5.71
C LEU A 113 16.36 -5.93 5.61
N GLY A 114 16.77 -4.77 5.10
CA GLY A 114 18.19 -4.46 4.87
C GLY A 114 18.86 -5.23 3.72
N ARG A 115 18.17 -6.16 3.05
CA ARG A 115 18.68 -6.89 1.86
C ARG A 115 18.80 -5.98 0.64
N ILE A 116 18.01 -4.91 0.62
CA ILE A 116 18.02 -3.82 -0.35
C ILE A 116 18.01 -2.48 0.39
N SER A 117 18.39 -1.40 -0.28
CA SER A 117 18.33 -0.07 0.32
C SER A 117 16.88 0.34 0.64
N PRO A 118 16.63 1.14 1.70
CA PRO A 118 15.30 1.66 2.02
C PRO A 118 14.62 2.38 0.86
N ARG A 119 15.39 3.13 0.07
CA ARG A 119 14.90 3.80 -1.14
C ARG A 119 14.42 2.78 -2.18
N ARG A 120 15.24 1.75 -2.47
CA ARG A 120 14.87 0.71 -3.44
C ARG A 120 13.64 -0.08 -2.99
N SER A 121 13.49 -0.31 -1.68
CA SER A 121 12.31 -0.96 -1.10
C SER A 121 11.05 -0.16 -1.40
N ARG A 122 11.07 1.16 -1.15
CA ARG A 122 9.98 2.08 -1.50
C ARG A 122 9.63 2.05 -3.00
N ASP A 123 10.64 2.13 -3.87
CA ASP A 123 10.43 2.09 -5.33
C ASP A 123 9.72 0.79 -5.77
N ILE A 124 10.10 -0.34 -5.17
CA ILE A 124 9.48 -1.64 -5.45
C ILE A 124 8.02 -1.66 -4.96
N CYS A 125 7.76 -1.19 -3.74
CA CYS A 125 6.40 -1.11 -3.19
C CYS A 125 5.50 -0.22 -4.04
N ASP A 126 6.01 0.93 -4.51
CA ASP A 126 5.26 1.84 -5.37
C ASP A 126 4.97 1.21 -6.73
N ALA A 127 5.96 0.54 -7.34
CA ALA A 127 5.79 -0.18 -8.60
C ALA A 127 4.76 -1.31 -8.47
N GLU A 128 4.80 -2.10 -7.40
CA GLU A 128 3.84 -3.19 -7.16
C GLU A 128 2.43 -2.64 -6.89
N ARG A 129 2.27 -1.58 -6.07
CA ARG A 129 0.97 -0.92 -5.89
C ARG A 129 0.44 -0.32 -7.19
N ALA A 130 1.30 0.23 -8.05
CA ALA A 130 0.88 0.73 -9.36
C ALA A 130 0.41 -0.41 -10.28
N LYS A 131 1.10 -1.57 -10.28
CA LYS A 131 0.66 -2.77 -11.00
C LYS A 131 -0.68 -3.27 -10.49
N GLN A 132 -0.89 -3.32 -9.17
CA GLN A 132 -2.17 -3.72 -8.58
C GLN A 132 -3.30 -2.76 -8.98
N ARG A 133 -3.07 -1.45 -8.93
CA ARG A 133 -4.03 -0.44 -9.40
C ARG A 133 -4.36 -0.55 -10.89
N LYS A 134 -3.40 -0.98 -11.72
CA LYS A 134 -3.65 -1.27 -13.14
C LYS A 134 -4.44 -2.55 -13.36
N LYS A 135 -4.28 -3.55 -12.47
CA LYS A 135 -4.98 -4.85 -12.53
C LYS A 135 -6.40 -4.80 -11.96
N SER A 136 -6.69 -3.92 -11.01
CA SER A 136 -8.03 -3.78 -10.45
C SER A 136 -8.99 -3.32 -11.55
N LYS A 137 -9.78 -4.28 -12.07
CA LYS A 137 -10.82 -4.07 -13.07
C LYS A 137 -11.95 -3.17 -12.54
N HIS A 138 -12.07 -3.10 -11.21
CA HIS A 138 -13.04 -2.29 -10.49
C HIS A 138 -12.46 -0.91 -10.20
N ARG A 139 -12.80 0.07 -11.03
CA ARG A 139 -12.65 1.49 -10.70
C ARG A 139 -13.83 1.88 -9.80
N ILE A 140 -13.57 2.58 -8.70
CA ILE A 140 -14.64 3.22 -7.93
C ILE A 140 -15.20 4.33 -8.82
N LEU A 141 -16.37 4.10 -9.42
CA LEU A 141 -17.14 5.14 -10.10
C LEU A 141 -17.84 5.94 -9.00
N ARG A 142 -17.32 7.13 -8.69
CA ARG A 142 -18.06 8.10 -7.88
C ARG A 142 -19.08 8.77 -8.80
N GLN A 143 -20.36 8.66 -8.46
CA GLN A 143 -21.43 9.37 -9.16
C GLN A 143 -21.47 10.81 -8.65
N GLU A 144 -20.99 11.75 -9.45
CA GLU A 144 -21.12 13.18 -9.15
C GLU A 144 -22.43 13.67 -9.76
N TYR A 145 -23.54 13.57 -9.00
CA TYR A 145 -24.81 14.15 -9.41
C TYR A 145 -24.82 15.64 -9.11
N TYR A 146 -25.20 16.46 -10.08
CA TYR A 146 -25.62 17.82 -9.80
C TYR A 146 -27.05 17.76 -9.25
N VAL A 147 -27.24 18.16 -8.00
CA VAL A 147 -28.54 18.16 -7.34
C VAL A 147 -29.09 19.55 -7.18
N GLU A 148 -30.38 19.67 -7.45
CA GLU A 148 -31.21 20.78 -6.97
C GLU A 148 -32.05 20.25 -5.82
N CYS A 149 -31.72 20.67 -4.60
CA CYS A 149 -32.42 20.22 -3.41
C CYS A 149 -33.53 21.21 -3.04
N SER A 150 -34.62 20.70 -2.45
CA SER A 150 -35.71 21.51 -1.89
C SER A 150 -35.24 22.48 -0.80
N CYS A 151 -34.08 22.25 -0.19
CA CYS A 151 -33.43 23.20 0.72
C CYS A 151 -32.77 24.40 0.01
N GLY A 152 -32.92 24.53 -1.30
CA GLY A 152 -32.36 25.61 -2.12
C GLY A 152 -30.91 25.40 -2.59
N TYR A 153 -30.26 24.29 -2.21
CA TYR A 153 -28.91 23.98 -2.65
C TYR A 153 -28.89 23.52 -4.12
N LYS A 154 -28.05 24.14 -4.94
CA LYS A 154 -27.76 23.74 -6.32
C LYS A 154 -26.27 23.46 -6.46
N GLY A 155 -25.91 22.22 -6.70
CA GLY A 155 -24.50 21.85 -6.79
C GLY A 155 -24.25 20.34 -6.75
N PRO A 156 -22.98 19.94 -6.81
CA PRO A 156 -22.62 18.53 -6.76
C PRO A 156 -22.99 17.90 -5.40
N ALA A 157 -23.68 16.78 -5.45
CA ALA A 157 -23.91 15.92 -4.30
C ALA A 157 -22.58 15.45 -3.70
N LEU A 158 -22.58 15.21 -2.40
CA LEU A 158 -21.48 14.55 -1.70
C LEU A 158 -22.04 13.24 -1.15
N ASP A 159 -21.41 12.12 -1.51
CA ASP A 159 -21.81 10.79 -1.04
C ASP A 159 -23.31 10.48 -1.22
N ASN A 160 -23.85 10.80 -2.41
CA ASN A 160 -25.27 10.67 -2.75
C ASN A 160 -26.24 11.46 -1.84
N ALA A 161 -25.78 12.56 -1.24
CA ALA A 161 -26.64 13.43 -0.45
C ALA A 161 -26.46 14.92 -0.79
N CYS A 162 -27.49 15.71 -0.50
CA CYS A 162 -27.40 17.16 -0.51
C CYS A 162 -26.38 17.63 0.55
N ARG A 163 -25.44 18.49 0.16
CA ARG A 163 -24.38 18.97 1.07
C ARG A 163 -24.89 19.80 2.24
N VAL A 164 -26.07 20.41 2.09
CA VAL A 164 -26.59 21.38 3.08
C VAL A 164 -27.52 20.71 4.07
N CYS A 165 -28.53 19.97 3.60
CA CYS A 165 -29.52 19.35 4.48
C CYS A 165 -29.31 17.85 4.68
N GLY A 166 -28.34 17.22 4.00
CA GLY A 166 -28.08 15.78 4.10
C GLY A 166 -29.16 14.89 3.47
N ALA A 167 -30.13 15.46 2.74
CA ALA A 167 -31.16 14.68 2.07
C ALA A 167 -30.51 13.71 1.06
N GLU A 168 -30.74 12.41 1.27
CA GLU A 168 -30.20 11.34 0.44
C GLU A 168 -30.91 11.28 -0.91
N ILE A 169 -30.13 11.04 -1.96
CA ILE A 169 -30.61 10.80 -3.32
C ILE A 169 -30.87 9.29 -3.41
N PRO A 170 -32.12 8.84 -3.59
CA PRO A 170 -32.40 7.42 -3.72
C PRO A 170 -31.71 6.86 -4.97
N LEU A 171 -30.97 5.76 -4.78
CA LEU A 171 -30.20 5.05 -5.82
C LEU A 171 -31.06 4.54 -7.00
N SER A 172 -32.39 4.60 -6.89
CA SER A 172 -33.35 4.12 -7.89
C SER A 172 -33.58 5.06 -9.07
N LEU A 173 -33.06 6.30 -9.05
CA LEU A 173 -33.27 7.28 -10.14
C LEU A 173 -32.59 6.92 -11.47
N GLY A 174 -31.83 5.81 -11.54
CA GLY A 174 -31.32 5.24 -12.78
C GLY A 174 -32.31 4.33 -13.53
N TRP A 175 -33.46 4.00 -12.95
CA TRP A 175 -34.52 3.16 -13.54
C TRP A 175 -35.89 3.82 -13.36
N VAL A 176 -36.10 4.99 -13.97
CA VAL A 176 -37.46 5.52 -14.18
C VAL A 176 -37.77 5.40 -15.67
N HIS A 177 -38.44 4.28 -15.96
CA HIS A 177 -39.29 3.96 -17.10
C HIS A 177 -39.33 4.94 -18.29
N SER A 178 -38.70 4.50 -19.38
CA SER A 178 -39.25 4.67 -20.71
C SER A 178 -40.51 3.80 -20.88
N LEU A 179 -41.67 4.27 -20.43
CA LEU A 179 -43.03 3.86 -20.84
C LEU A 179 -43.96 5.00 -20.38
N GLY A 180 -44.60 5.83 -21.20
CA GLY A 180 -45.44 5.50 -22.34
C GLY A 180 -46.91 5.41 -21.88
N PHE A 181 -47.72 6.42 -22.26
CA PHE A 181 -49.21 6.47 -22.30
C PHE A 181 -50.04 6.40 -21.01
N ARG A 182 -50.68 7.52 -20.65
CA ARG A 182 -52.11 7.77 -20.93
C ARG A 182 -52.42 9.26 -20.87
#